data_AF-A0A438WPX9-F1
#
_entry.id   AF-A0A438WPX9-F1
#
_cell.length_a   1.000
_cell.length_b   1.000
_cell.length_c   1.000
_cell.angle_alpha   90.00
_cell.angle_beta   90.00
_cell.angle_gamma   90.00
#
_symmetry.space_group_name_H-M   'P 1'
#
loop_
_entity.id
_entity.type
_entity.pdbx_description
1 polymer ?
#
loop_
_entity_poly.entity_id
_entity_poly.type
_entity_poly.pdbx_seq_one_letter_code
_entity_poly.pdbx_strand_id
1 'polypeptide(L)'
;GLKSAILGVNSKEEIKNADVICYNGFCSVHQLFKLEDIEFYRQKYPDILIAVHPECEPSVVSNADFSGSTSQIIEFVEKLSPNQKVAIGTESHLVNRLKAKRHHQNTFILSSTLAFCPTMNETTLKDLFEVLKAYKNHRAYNAVELKDEVARLAKLALTKMMELS
;
A
#
# COMPACT_ATOMS: atom_id res chain seq x y z
N GLY A 1 21.28 22.43 14.57
CA GLY A 1 19.82 22.35 14.36
C GLY A 1 19.55 21.28 13.32
N LEU A 2 18.28 20.91 13.12
CA LEU A 2 17.89 19.98 12.06
C LEU A 2 18.21 20.57 10.68
N LYS A 3 18.69 19.74 9.75
CA LYS A 3 18.89 20.08 8.35
C LYS A 3 17.57 19.94 7.61
N SER A 4 17.15 20.97 6.90
CA SER A 4 15.93 20.94 6.07
C SER A 4 16.27 21.13 4.60
N ALA A 5 15.51 20.49 3.71
CA ALA A 5 15.55 20.71 2.28
C ALA A 5 14.12 20.74 1.72
N ILE A 6 13.91 21.51 0.65
CA ILE A 6 12.62 21.67 -0.02
C ILE A 6 12.66 20.89 -1.35
N LEU A 7 11.75 19.92 -1.47
CA LEU A 7 11.56 19.15 -2.70
C LEU A 7 11.23 20.09 -3.88
N GLY A 8 11.94 19.93 -5.01
CA GLY A 8 11.77 20.75 -6.20
C GLY A 8 12.48 22.10 -6.17
N VAL A 9 13.18 22.43 -5.08
CA VAL A 9 14.01 23.66 -4.96
C VAL A 9 15.47 23.30 -4.69
N ASN A 10 15.72 22.44 -3.71
CA ASN A 10 17.07 22.01 -3.36
C ASN A 10 17.57 20.87 -4.26
N SER A 11 18.90 20.70 -4.28
CA SER A 11 19.54 19.61 -5.00
C SER A 11 19.19 18.25 -4.39
N LYS A 12 19.32 17.18 -5.20
CA LYS A 12 19.09 15.81 -4.74
C LYS A 12 19.98 15.42 -3.57
N GLU A 13 21.21 15.93 -3.55
CA GLU A 13 22.18 15.71 -2.47
C GLU A 13 21.70 16.34 -1.15
N GLU A 14 21.25 17.60 -1.21
CA GLU A 14 20.69 18.30 -0.04
C GLU A 14 19.43 17.60 0.48
N ILE A 15 18.54 17.17 -0.42
CA ILE A 15 17.31 16.44 -0.07
C ILE A 15 17.64 15.14 0.68
N LYS A 16 18.60 14.36 0.18
CA LYS A 16 19.02 13.11 0.82
C LYS A 16 19.73 13.31 2.17
N ASN A 17 20.34 14.47 2.38
CA ASN A 17 21.05 14.83 3.59
C ASN A 17 20.20 15.62 4.61
N ALA A 18 18.92 15.86 4.30
CA ALA A 18 17.99 16.51 5.23
C ALA A 18 17.55 15.54 6.33
N ASP A 19 17.31 16.07 7.53
CA ASP A 19 16.78 15.31 8.64
C ASP A 19 15.27 15.10 8.45
N VAL A 20 14.83 13.84 8.58
CA VAL A 20 13.41 13.47 8.49
C VAL A 20 12.85 13.33 9.90
N ILE A 21 11.82 14.11 10.21
CA ILE A 21 11.10 13.99 11.48
C ILE A 21 10.08 12.86 11.34
N CYS A 22 10.43 11.71 11.90
CA CYS A 22 9.53 10.55 11.92
C CYS A 22 8.57 10.63 13.11
N TYR A 23 7.28 10.44 12.84
CA TYR A 23 6.31 10.14 13.88
C TYR A 23 6.30 8.63 14.13
N ASN A 24 6.04 8.21 15.37
CA ASN A 24 5.91 6.79 15.72
C ASN A 24 4.55 6.22 15.25
N GLY A 25 4.31 6.28 13.94
CA GLY A 25 3.13 5.76 13.28
C GLY A 25 3.48 4.52 12.46
N PHE A 26 2.57 3.55 12.44
CA PHE A 26 2.70 2.33 11.66
C PHE A 26 1.32 1.86 11.20
N CYS A 27 1.28 1.06 10.13
CA CYS A 27 0.07 0.37 9.70
C CYS A 27 -0.05 -0.97 10.45
N SER A 28 -1.13 -1.14 11.22
CA SER A 28 -1.37 -2.39 11.98
C SER A 28 -1.45 -3.63 11.10
N VAL A 29 -1.83 -3.48 9.82
CA VAL A 29 -1.90 -4.59 8.85
C VAL A 29 -0.50 -5.01 8.40
N HIS A 30 0.36 -4.07 8.01
CA HIS A 30 1.70 -4.39 7.50
C HIS A 30 2.71 -4.80 8.57
N GLN A 31 2.43 -4.51 9.84
CA GLN A 31 3.23 -4.99 10.96
C GLN A 31 3.01 -6.48 11.29
N LEU A 32 2.01 -7.13 10.68
CA LEU A 32 1.74 -8.56 10.84
C LEU A 32 2.74 -9.44 10.09
N PHE A 33 3.42 -8.90 9.08
CA PHE A 33 4.44 -9.65 8.33
C PHE A 33 5.74 -9.65 9.11
N LYS A 34 6.31 -10.84 9.29
CA LYS A 34 7.56 -11.03 10.01
C LYS A 34 8.61 -11.73 9.15
N LEU A 35 9.86 -11.66 9.59
CA LEU A 35 10.97 -12.27 8.83
C LEU A 35 10.81 -13.80 8.75
N GLU A 36 10.27 -14.39 9.81
CA GLU A 36 9.94 -15.81 9.92
C GLU A 36 8.93 -16.26 8.86
N ASP A 37 7.99 -15.38 8.46
CA ASP A 37 7.06 -15.68 7.37
C ASP A 37 7.82 -15.84 6.03
N ILE A 38 8.80 -14.96 5.76
CA ILE A 38 9.63 -15.03 4.56
C ILE A 38 10.46 -16.32 4.57
N GLU A 39 11.10 -16.62 5.70
CA GLU A 39 11.92 -17.81 5.88
C GLU A 39 11.09 -19.08 5.67
N PHE A 40 9.89 -19.13 6.24
CA PHE A 40 8.95 -20.24 6.06
C PHE A 40 8.65 -20.50 4.58
N TYR A 41 8.30 -19.45 3.82
CA TYR A 41 7.99 -19.59 2.40
C TYR A 41 9.19 -20.02 1.58
N ARG A 42 10.38 -19.46 1.85
CA ARG A 42 11.62 -19.83 1.16
C ARG A 42 12.05 -21.27 1.45
N GLN A 43 11.85 -21.76 2.67
CA GLN A 43 12.09 -23.17 3.02
C GLN A 43 11.12 -24.11 2.33
N LYS A 44 9.84 -23.71 2.23
CA LYS A 44 8.77 -24.56 1.66
C LYS A 44 8.79 -24.60 0.14
N TYR A 45 9.12 -23.49 -0.50
CA TYR A 45 9.10 -23.35 -1.96
C TYR A 45 10.45 -22.81 -2.44
N PRO A 46 11.34 -23.67 -2.95
CA PRO A 46 12.53 -23.22 -3.64
C PRO A 46 12.17 -22.24 -4.76
N ASP A 47 12.97 -21.18 -4.89
CA ASP A 47 12.83 -20.11 -5.89
C ASP A 47 11.54 -19.26 -5.79
N ILE A 48 10.83 -19.29 -4.67
CA ILE A 48 9.70 -18.37 -4.45
C ILE A 48 10.20 -16.92 -4.36
N LEU A 49 9.46 -16.01 -4.99
CA LEU A 49 9.68 -14.57 -4.86
C LEU A 49 8.83 -13.99 -3.72
N ILE A 50 9.36 -12.97 -3.07
CA ILE A 50 8.71 -12.25 -1.98
C ILE A 50 8.49 -10.80 -2.42
N ALA A 51 7.24 -10.35 -2.44
CA ALA A 51 6.87 -8.97 -2.76
C ALA A 51 6.13 -8.32 -1.59
N VAL A 52 6.59 -7.19 -1.08
CA VAL A 52 6.00 -6.56 0.13
C VAL A 52 5.72 -5.08 -0.05
N HIS A 53 4.76 -4.55 0.72
CA HIS A 53 4.54 -3.11 0.78
C HIS A 53 5.65 -2.42 1.60
N PRO A 54 6.07 -1.20 1.27
CA PRO A 54 7.09 -0.48 2.05
C PRO A 54 6.65 -0.07 3.46
N GLU A 55 5.36 -0.24 3.81
CA GLU A 55 4.85 -0.05 5.18
C GLU A 55 5.16 -1.22 6.13
N CYS A 56 5.69 -2.34 5.58
CA CYS A 56 6.19 -3.44 6.39
C CYS A 56 7.41 -3.01 7.22
N GLU A 57 7.76 -3.81 8.23
CA GLU A 57 8.96 -3.58 9.02
C GLU A 57 10.22 -3.53 8.12
N PRO A 58 11.20 -2.65 8.37
CA PRO A 58 12.39 -2.52 7.52
C PRO A 58 13.16 -3.84 7.32
N SER A 59 13.15 -4.72 8.32
CA SER A 59 13.73 -6.07 8.26
C SER A 59 13.05 -6.93 7.19
N VAL A 60 11.72 -6.88 7.10
CA VAL A 60 10.90 -7.57 6.08
C VAL A 60 11.14 -6.98 4.70
N VAL A 61 11.14 -5.64 4.59
CA VAL A 61 11.38 -4.93 3.32
C VAL A 61 12.76 -5.27 2.76
N SER A 62 13.80 -5.27 3.60
CA SER A 62 15.18 -5.55 3.18
C SER A 62 15.42 -7.00 2.75
N ASN A 63 14.54 -7.92 3.15
CA ASN A 63 14.64 -9.34 2.82
C ASN A 63 13.69 -9.77 1.69
N ALA A 64 12.86 -8.86 1.17
CA ALA A 64 11.97 -9.12 0.05
C ALA A 64 12.70 -8.97 -1.29
N ASP A 65 12.25 -9.72 -2.30
CA ASP A 65 12.77 -9.63 -3.67
C ASP A 65 12.20 -8.39 -4.40
N PHE A 66 11.08 -7.87 -3.93
CA PHE A 66 10.46 -6.64 -4.42
C PHE A 66 9.76 -5.87 -3.30
N SER A 67 9.89 -4.53 -3.31
CA SER A 67 9.09 -3.64 -2.47
C SER A 67 8.51 -2.49 -3.28
N GLY A 68 7.21 -2.22 -3.09
CA GLY A 68 6.52 -1.14 -3.80
C GLY A 68 5.08 -0.95 -3.35
N SER A 69 4.43 0.06 -3.92
CA SER A 69 2.99 0.29 -3.72
C SER A 69 2.15 -0.88 -4.20
N THR A 70 0.87 -0.90 -3.83
CA THR A 70 -0.07 -1.93 -4.30
C THR A 70 -0.12 -2.05 -5.82
N SER A 71 -0.13 -0.93 -6.55
CA SER A 71 -0.08 -0.92 -8.02
C SER A 71 1.23 -1.50 -8.56
N GLN A 72 2.36 -1.14 -7.96
CA GLN A 72 3.67 -1.65 -8.36
C GLN A 72 3.82 -3.15 -8.09
N ILE A 73 3.26 -3.65 -6.98
CA ILE A 73 3.20 -5.09 -6.69
C ILE A 73 2.34 -5.82 -7.72
N ILE A 74 1.19 -5.26 -8.09
CA ILE A 74 0.33 -5.84 -9.16
C ILE A 74 1.14 -5.96 -10.46
N GLU A 75 1.80 -4.88 -10.89
CA GLU A 75 2.62 -4.89 -12.10
C GLU A 75 3.79 -5.88 -12.03
N PHE A 76 4.44 -5.99 -10.87
CA PHE A 76 5.52 -6.94 -10.65
C PHE A 76 5.01 -8.38 -10.85
N VAL A 77 3.89 -8.73 -10.23
CA VAL A 77 3.28 -10.06 -10.30
C VAL A 77 2.78 -10.38 -11.71
N GLU A 78 2.18 -9.41 -12.41
CA GLU A 78 1.69 -9.57 -13.78
C GLU A 78 2.81 -9.83 -14.80
N LYS A 79 4.04 -9.42 -14.51
CA LYS A 79 5.23 -9.67 -15.35
C LYS A 79 5.90 -11.02 -15.06
N LEU A 80 5.50 -11.73 -14.02
CA LEU A 80 6.07 -13.03 -13.68
C LEU A 80 5.60 -14.12 -14.66
N SER A 81 6.43 -15.15 -14.83
CA SER A 81 6.01 -16.33 -15.59
C SER A 81 4.82 -17.03 -14.90
N PRO A 82 3.91 -17.69 -15.64
CA PRO A 82 2.71 -18.31 -15.05
C PRO A 82 2.99 -19.36 -13.96
N ASN A 83 4.18 -19.97 -13.98
CA ASN A 83 4.59 -20.99 -13.02
C ASN A 83 5.42 -20.43 -11.85
N GLN A 84 5.81 -19.16 -11.90
CA GLN A 84 6.55 -18.51 -10.82
C GLN A 84 5.68 -18.41 -9.57
N LYS A 85 6.22 -18.86 -8.44
CA LYS A 85 5.57 -18.69 -7.14
C LYS A 85 5.96 -17.34 -6.57
N VAL A 86 5.00 -16.67 -5.94
CA VAL A 86 5.22 -15.40 -5.25
C VAL A 86 4.39 -15.34 -3.98
N ALA A 87 5.01 -14.94 -2.86
CA ALA A 87 4.31 -14.60 -1.63
C ALA A 87 4.25 -13.08 -1.47
N ILE A 88 3.06 -12.54 -1.18
CA ILE A 88 2.81 -11.10 -1.13
C ILE A 88 2.49 -10.66 0.30
N GLY A 89 3.26 -9.70 0.82
CA GLY A 89 3.06 -9.04 2.11
C GLY A 89 2.36 -7.70 1.96
N THR A 90 1.03 -7.73 1.84
CA THR A 90 0.15 -6.56 1.84
C THR A 90 -1.28 -6.97 2.25
N GLU A 91 -2.24 -6.07 2.14
CA GLU A 91 -3.64 -6.35 2.50
C GLU A 91 -4.21 -7.55 1.69
N SER A 92 -4.89 -8.46 2.41
CA SER A 92 -5.27 -9.79 1.91
C SER A 92 -6.32 -9.78 0.79
N HIS A 93 -7.24 -8.81 0.74
CA HIS A 93 -8.19 -8.70 -0.38
C HIS A 93 -7.48 -8.42 -1.71
N LEU A 94 -6.40 -7.62 -1.70
CA LEU A 94 -5.61 -7.39 -2.90
C LEU A 94 -4.96 -8.69 -3.41
N VAL A 95 -4.34 -9.46 -2.52
CA VAL A 95 -3.69 -10.73 -2.87
C VAL A 95 -4.70 -11.75 -3.40
N ASN A 96 -5.86 -11.85 -2.76
CA ASN A 96 -6.93 -12.73 -3.21
C ASN A 96 -7.46 -12.33 -4.60
N ARG A 97 -7.61 -11.03 -4.88
CA ARG A 97 -8.01 -10.53 -6.20
C ARG A 97 -6.98 -10.86 -7.27
N LEU A 98 -5.68 -10.75 -6.96
CA LEU A 98 -4.61 -11.16 -7.87
C LEU A 98 -4.65 -12.65 -8.15
N LYS A 99 -4.76 -13.47 -7.11
CA LYS A 99 -4.84 -14.94 -7.23
C LYS A 99 -6.02 -15.42 -8.08
N ALA A 100 -7.13 -14.70 -8.07
CA ALA A 100 -8.32 -15.01 -8.87
C ALA A 100 -8.15 -14.73 -10.37
N LYS A 101 -7.15 -13.92 -10.78
CA LYS A 101 -6.83 -13.71 -12.19
C LYS A 101 -6.23 -14.99 -12.80
N ARG A 102 -6.55 -15.25 -14.06
CA ARG A 102 -5.93 -16.36 -14.82
C ARG A 102 -4.41 -16.16 -14.82
N HIS A 103 -3.65 -17.24 -14.61
CA HIS A 103 -2.18 -17.30 -14.57
C HIS A 103 -1.49 -16.83 -13.28
N HIS A 104 -2.23 -16.50 -12.22
CA HIS A 104 -1.64 -16.08 -10.93
C HIS A 104 -2.01 -17.00 -9.77
N GLN A 105 -2.38 -18.26 -10.03
CA GLN A 105 -2.77 -19.23 -8.99
C GLN A 105 -1.64 -19.56 -8.01
N ASN A 106 -0.39 -19.34 -8.43
CA ASN A 106 0.84 -19.50 -7.64
C ASN A 106 1.17 -18.28 -6.75
N THR A 107 0.18 -17.43 -6.50
CA THR A 107 0.27 -16.29 -5.58
C THR A 107 -0.21 -16.68 -4.18
N PHE A 108 0.61 -16.40 -3.18
CA PHE A 108 0.36 -16.69 -1.77
C PHE A 108 0.30 -15.40 -0.95
N ILE A 109 -0.43 -15.44 0.17
CA ILE A 109 -0.38 -14.40 1.19
C ILE A 109 0.82 -14.71 2.09
N LEU A 110 1.71 -13.74 2.30
CA LEU A 110 2.96 -13.94 3.05
C LEU A 110 2.70 -14.32 4.52
N SER A 111 1.69 -13.72 5.16
CA SER A 111 1.41 -13.99 6.57
C SER A 111 0.63 -15.30 6.77
N SER A 112 0.93 -15.99 7.87
CA SER A 112 0.11 -17.07 8.43
C SER A 112 -1.24 -16.57 8.99
N THR A 113 -1.35 -15.27 9.30
CA THR A 113 -2.56 -14.61 9.78
C THR A 113 -3.21 -13.83 8.64
N LEU A 114 -4.54 -13.71 8.66
CA LEU A 114 -5.27 -12.91 7.67
C LEU A 114 -5.03 -11.41 7.94
N ALA A 115 -4.20 -10.80 7.09
CA ALA A 115 -3.89 -9.38 7.12
C ALA A 115 -5.02 -8.57 6.45
N PHE A 116 -6.12 -8.35 7.18
CA PHE A 116 -7.23 -7.51 6.77
C PHE A 116 -7.18 -6.15 7.44
N CYS A 117 -7.47 -5.09 6.68
CA CYS A 117 -7.69 -3.76 7.26
C CYS A 117 -9.14 -3.65 7.77
N PRO A 118 -9.37 -3.53 9.09
CA PRO A 118 -10.72 -3.47 9.64
C PRO A 118 -11.50 -2.28 9.08
N THR A 119 -10.86 -1.11 8.98
CA THR A 119 -11.50 0.13 8.50
C THR A 119 -11.85 0.08 7.02
N MET A 120 -11.03 -0.57 6.18
CA MET A 120 -11.38 -0.78 4.77
C MET A 120 -12.61 -1.70 4.63
N ASN A 121 -12.78 -2.65 5.54
CA ASN A 121 -13.89 -3.59 5.55
C ASN A 121 -15.19 -3.04 6.15
N GLU A 122 -15.19 -1.79 6.63
CA GLU A 122 -16.40 -1.11 7.09
C GLU A 122 -17.34 -0.73 5.93
N THR A 123 -16.81 -0.57 4.71
CA THR A 123 -17.63 -0.24 3.53
C THR A 123 -18.36 -1.47 3.01
N THR A 124 -19.69 -1.43 2.98
CA THR A 124 -20.54 -2.53 2.52
C THR A 124 -21.28 -2.21 1.20
N LEU A 125 -21.85 -3.24 0.57
CA LEU A 125 -22.74 -3.05 -0.60
C LEU A 125 -23.99 -2.23 -0.26
N LYS A 126 -24.45 -2.26 0.99
CA LYS A 126 -25.58 -1.44 1.43
C LYS A 126 -25.21 0.03 1.43
N ASP A 127 -24.02 0.38 1.91
CA ASP A 127 -23.54 1.76 1.92
C ASP A 127 -23.45 2.31 0.49
N LEU A 128 -22.89 1.52 -0.42
CA LEU A 128 -22.85 1.87 -1.85
C LEU A 128 -24.25 2.06 -2.44
N PHE A 129 -25.18 1.16 -2.14
CA PHE A 129 -26.57 1.26 -2.61
C PHE A 129 -27.25 2.54 -2.12
N GLU A 130 -27.12 2.88 -0.82
CA GLU A 130 -27.72 4.09 -0.25
C GLU A 130 -27.11 5.36 -0.85
N VAL A 131 -25.79 5.38 -1.09
CA VAL A 131 -25.11 6.48 -1.79
C VAL A 131 -25.67 6.65 -3.21
N LEU A 132 -25.76 5.57 -3.99
CA LEU A 132 -26.26 5.62 -5.37
C LEU A 132 -27.74 6.02 -5.44
N LYS A 133 -28.55 5.55 -4.49
CA LYS A 133 -29.97 5.92 -4.38
C LYS A 133 -30.13 7.40 -4.03
N ALA A 134 -29.33 7.93 -3.10
CA ALA A 134 -29.33 9.34 -2.77
C ALA A 134 -28.90 10.21 -3.97
N TYR A 135 -27.84 9.81 -4.68
CA TYR A 135 -27.38 10.47 -5.90
C TYR A 135 -28.48 10.53 -6.96
N LYS A 136 -29.16 9.40 -7.24
CA LYS A 136 -30.29 9.34 -8.18
C LYS A 136 -31.42 10.30 -7.82
N ASN A 137 -31.63 10.55 -6.54
CA ASN A 137 -32.67 11.46 -6.03
C ASN A 137 -32.17 12.89 -5.79
N HIS A 138 -30.99 13.25 -6.33
CA HIS A 138 -30.36 14.56 -6.16
C HIS A 138 -30.19 14.99 -4.69
N ARG A 139 -29.92 14.03 -3.80
CA ARG A 139 -29.71 14.25 -2.36
C ARG A 139 -28.26 13.93 -1.97
N ALA A 140 -27.68 14.77 -1.11
CA ALA A 140 -26.43 14.45 -0.44
C ALA A 140 -26.61 13.32 0.59
N TYR A 141 -25.66 12.38 0.65
CA TYR A 141 -25.60 11.31 1.65
C TYR A 141 -24.15 11.07 2.03
N ASN A 142 -23.84 11.18 3.32
CA ASN A 142 -22.46 11.14 3.85
C ASN A 142 -21.49 12.07 3.10
N ALA A 143 -21.94 13.30 2.80
CA ALA A 143 -21.09 14.28 2.14
C ALA A 143 -19.89 14.62 3.02
N VAL A 144 -18.69 14.54 2.45
CA VAL A 144 -17.45 14.93 3.13
C VAL A 144 -17.30 16.44 2.96
N GLU A 145 -17.50 17.17 4.05
CA GLU A 145 -17.35 18.62 4.10
C GLU A 145 -16.05 18.99 4.83
N LEU A 146 -15.35 19.99 4.29
CA LEU A 146 -14.11 20.50 4.84
C LEU A 146 -14.20 22.02 4.92
N LYS A 147 -13.53 22.61 5.92
CA LYS A 147 -13.38 24.07 5.97
C LYS A 147 -12.59 24.54 4.74
N ASP A 148 -13.01 25.64 4.13
CA ASP A 148 -12.40 26.19 2.90
C ASP A 148 -10.89 26.35 3.00
N GLU A 149 -10.41 26.84 4.14
CA GLU A 149 -8.97 27.02 4.38
C GLU A 149 -8.22 25.70 4.34
N VAL A 150 -8.74 24.65 4.98
CA VAL A 150 -8.14 23.31 5.01
C VAL A 150 -8.11 22.73 3.60
N ALA A 151 -9.22 22.80 2.87
CA ALA A 151 -9.31 22.30 1.50
C ALA A 151 -8.30 23.01 0.57
N ARG A 152 -8.19 24.34 0.69
CA ARG A 152 -7.26 25.15 -0.11
C ARG A 152 -5.80 24.79 0.14
N LEU A 153 -5.40 24.67 1.41
CA LEU A 153 -4.01 24.35 1.78
C LEU A 153 -3.65 22.90 1.43
N ALA A 154 -4.55 21.94 1.66
CA ALA A 154 -4.35 20.55 1.26
C ALA A 154 -4.21 20.42 -0.26
N LYS A 155 -5.02 21.15 -1.04
CA LYS A 155 -4.93 21.18 -2.51
C LYS A 155 -3.60 21.72 -3.00
N LEU A 156 -3.04 22.74 -2.34
CA LEU A 156 -1.74 23.30 -2.71
C LEU A 156 -0.63 22.24 -2.55
N ALA A 157 -0.60 21.54 -1.42
CA ALA A 157 0.36 20.47 -1.18
C ALA A 157 0.21 19.32 -2.20
N LEU A 158 -1.03 18.88 -2.47
CA LEU A 158 -1.31 17.82 -3.45
C LEU A 158 -0.89 18.22 -4.87
N THR A 159 -1.17 19.46 -5.28
CA THR A 159 -0.78 19.98 -6.60
C THR A 159 0.73 19.96 -6.74
N LYS A 160 1.47 20.41 -5.71
CA LYS A 160 2.93 20.41 -5.73
C LYS A 160 3.52 19.00 -5.82
N MET A 161 2.91 18.02 -5.15
CA MET A 161 3.31 16.60 -5.27
C MET A 161 3.19 16.11 -6.72
N MET A 162 2.06 16.39 -7.38
CA MET A 162 1.82 15.98 -8.77
C MET A 162 2.77 16.65 -9.77
N GLU A 163 3.19 17.89 -9.53
CA GLU A 163 4.18 18.57 -10.37
C GLU A 163 5.59 17.94 -10.31
N LEU A 164 5.88 17.18 -9.25
CA LEU A 164 7.20 16.63 -8.97
C LEU A 164 7.32 15.11 -9.23
N SER A 165 6.20 14.42 -9.46
CA SER A 165 6.10 12.97 -9.69
C SER A 165 5.96 12.63 -11.17
#